data_AF-A0AAU9KIN1-F1
#
_entry.id   AF-A0AAU9KIN1-F1
#
_cell.length_a   1.000
_cell.length_b   1.000
_cell.length_c   1.000
_cell.angle_alpha   90.00
_cell.angle_beta   90.00
_cell.angle_gamma   90.00
#
_symmetry.space_group_name_H-M   'P 1'
#
loop_
_entity.id
_entity.type
_entity.pdbx_description
1 polymer ?
#
loop_
_entity_poly.entity_id
_entity_poly.type
_entity_poly.pdbx_seq_one_letter_code
_entity_poly.pdbx_strand_id
1 'polypeptide(L)'
;MVFYYVWCLFAGAFFGSALANSVEKALITNTTHLPDPYTPGTYNMSVLKSHEGDEASSSTAIQHGDGEVSSSTAMENEIGEERVTFSFSGFEDTISRFTRFFKTKVTIDTLNRWVKKNKSPTAAFIRFRLHKAGNKLFEDPDFMLWIEYTNIVAPDNPYETIITTLMKFYTVGDLYKILEAAKMDSVTTVLATNLQRQHISEWLQVPPIHPNTIFTCLELDRGLDNMFFNPNLPVWTTYSNNYNLKYPIEKTYEVEALLASYGPQAVFKKLVAAENVPETKALATKWLNELLDFWDFIHVEPVKVFALMELDRDLHGLLTNPSLQKFEQFLDKVYAGGSHEEMFARAMIAYYSEAAVNTMLEAAKGDHRTREIATKLQAGLLQVWKKDNVDAGLVFMSLDLHFDPIYFDESGLNAWFGFVELLGKDKYNTVIRSMIAYFGDGFISYLLLSVKKDSHFTTVASDLQAELFTRWARRGEKSDQVDKWLYGKEGKSDDDPEKTLLQIYNRRYEEEEVWRVEHGLLKEPPMVRRGNT
;
A
#
# COMPACT_ATOMS: atom_id res chain seq x y z
N MET A 1 -17.38 -11.37 -13.31
CA MET A 1 -16.83 -10.09 -13.82
C MET A 1 -15.68 -9.56 -12.97
N VAL A 2 -15.68 -9.74 -11.64
CA VAL A 2 -14.58 -9.33 -10.73
C VAL A 2 -13.21 -9.94 -11.10
N PHE A 3 -13.16 -11.20 -11.56
CA PHE A 3 -11.90 -11.84 -11.98
C PHE A 3 -11.33 -11.36 -13.33
N TYR A 4 -12.14 -10.72 -14.20
CA TYR A 4 -11.67 -10.26 -15.51
C TYR A 4 -10.99 -8.88 -15.43
N TYR A 5 -11.39 -8.05 -14.45
CA TYR A 5 -10.80 -6.72 -14.23
C TYR A 5 -9.46 -6.76 -13.48
N VAL A 6 -9.27 -7.72 -12.57
CA VAL A 6 -7.95 -7.96 -11.96
C VAL A 6 -6.92 -8.32 -13.04
N TRP A 7 -7.31 -9.12 -14.04
CA TRP A 7 -6.40 -9.52 -15.12
C TRP A 7 -6.02 -8.36 -16.07
N CYS A 8 -6.94 -7.44 -16.35
CA CYS A 8 -6.67 -6.27 -17.19
C CYS A 8 -5.78 -5.20 -16.52
N LEU A 9 -5.81 -5.07 -15.19
CA LEU A 9 -4.89 -4.18 -14.46
C LEU A 9 -3.45 -4.71 -14.43
N PHE A 10 -3.22 -6.02 -14.52
CA PHE A 10 -1.88 -6.61 -14.55
C PHE A 10 -1.29 -6.79 -15.98
N ALA A 11 -2.11 -6.87 -17.03
CA ALA A 11 -1.62 -7.07 -18.40
C ALA A 11 -1.02 -5.80 -19.05
N GLY A 12 -1.41 -4.60 -18.59
CA GLY A 12 -0.97 -3.31 -19.15
C GLY A 12 0.52 -2.98 -18.92
N ALA A 13 1.20 -3.68 -18.01
CA ALA A 13 2.62 -3.46 -17.69
C ALA A 13 3.58 -4.44 -18.40
N PHE A 14 3.07 -5.44 -19.15
CA PHE A 14 3.91 -6.50 -19.74
C PHE A 14 4.22 -6.34 -21.25
N PHE A 15 3.58 -5.41 -21.98
CA PHE A 15 3.80 -5.24 -23.43
C PHE A 15 4.78 -4.11 -23.80
N GLY A 16 5.28 -3.32 -22.84
CA GLY A 16 6.25 -2.24 -23.07
C GLY A 16 7.72 -2.64 -23.06
N SER A 17 8.07 -3.84 -22.57
CA SER A 17 9.46 -4.30 -22.39
C SER A 17 9.87 -5.48 -23.29
N ALA A 18 8.92 -6.10 -23.99
CA ALA A 18 9.19 -7.25 -24.85
C ALA A 18 9.78 -6.91 -26.23
N LEU A 19 9.72 -5.65 -26.68
CA LEU A 19 10.35 -5.21 -27.95
C LEU A 19 11.78 -4.70 -27.78
N ALA A 20 12.20 -4.32 -26.57
CA ALA A 20 13.56 -3.85 -26.29
C ALA A 20 14.54 -5.03 -26.08
N ASN A 21 14.07 -6.16 -25.54
CA ASN A 21 14.90 -7.35 -25.28
C ASN A 21 15.08 -8.32 -26.46
N SER A 22 14.42 -8.07 -27.60
CA SER A 22 14.51 -8.95 -28.78
C SER A 22 15.64 -8.56 -29.74
N VAL A 23 16.22 -7.36 -29.59
CA VAL A 23 17.36 -6.90 -30.40
C VAL A 23 18.71 -7.24 -29.74
N GLU A 24 18.73 -7.45 -28.42
CA GLU A 24 19.97 -7.72 -27.66
C GLU A 24 20.27 -9.23 -27.49
N LYS A 25 19.28 -10.11 -27.72
CA LYS A 25 19.43 -11.58 -27.60
C LYS A 25 19.76 -12.32 -28.91
N ALA A 26 19.98 -11.62 -30.01
CA ALA A 26 20.38 -12.24 -31.29
C ALA A 26 21.91 -12.43 -31.45
N LEU A 27 22.73 -12.05 -30.47
CA LEU A 27 24.20 -12.04 -30.61
C LEU A 27 24.99 -13.04 -29.75
N ILE A 28 24.34 -13.97 -29.03
CA ILE A 28 25.08 -15.01 -28.30
C ILE A 28 24.40 -16.37 -28.53
N THR A 29 24.90 -17.08 -29.53
CA THR A 29 24.60 -18.49 -29.81
C THR A 29 25.70 -19.38 -29.22
N ASN A 30 25.31 -20.62 -28.90
CA ASN A 30 26.11 -21.80 -28.51
C ASN A 30 26.58 -21.81 -27.04
N THR A 31 26.40 -22.86 -26.22
CA THR A 31 26.41 -24.31 -26.53
C THR A 31 25.85 -25.15 -25.35
N THR A 32 25.00 -26.13 -25.70
CA THR A 32 24.89 -27.53 -25.18
C THR A 32 24.54 -27.93 -23.73
N HIS A 33 23.54 -28.84 -23.70
CA HIS A 33 23.28 -30.02 -22.84
C HIS A 33 22.36 -29.95 -21.59
N LEU A 34 21.15 -30.52 -21.79
CA LEU A 34 20.09 -31.07 -20.88
C LEU A 34 20.62 -32.04 -19.78
N PRO A 35 19.82 -32.53 -18.78
CA PRO A 35 18.34 -32.53 -18.68
C PRO A 35 17.70 -32.21 -17.29
N ASP A 36 16.39 -31.96 -17.34
CA ASP A 36 15.39 -31.90 -16.25
C ASP A 36 14.98 -33.32 -15.79
N PRO A 37 14.43 -33.54 -14.56
CA PRO A 37 12.96 -33.70 -14.50
C PRO A 37 12.27 -33.31 -13.16
N TYR A 38 11.12 -32.64 -13.25
CA TYR A 38 10.09 -32.61 -12.19
C TYR A 38 8.73 -33.11 -12.71
N THR A 39 8.18 -34.11 -12.01
CA THR A 39 6.78 -34.58 -12.10
C THR A 39 5.92 -33.92 -11.01
N PRO A 40 4.68 -33.48 -11.28
CA PRO A 40 3.76 -33.00 -10.25
C PRO A 40 2.83 -34.11 -9.74
N GLY A 41 2.85 -34.33 -8.41
CA GLY A 41 1.94 -35.20 -7.69
C GLY A 41 0.69 -34.46 -7.19
N THR A 42 -0.43 -35.15 -7.30
CA THR A 42 -1.82 -34.80 -6.97
C THR A 42 -2.07 -34.61 -5.47
N TYR A 43 -2.82 -33.58 -5.08
CA TYR A 43 -3.40 -33.46 -3.73
C TYR A 43 -4.91 -33.75 -3.75
N ASN A 44 -5.29 -34.67 -2.88
CA ASN A 44 -6.63 -35.17 -2.64
C ASN A 44 -7.24 -34.39 -1.46
N MET A 45 -8.44 -33.82 -1.65
CA MET A 45 -9.20 -33.11 -0.64
C MET A 45 -10.29 -34.03 -0.10
N SER A 46 -10.22 -34.39 1.18
CA SER A 46 -11.36 -35.00 1.86
C SER A 46 -11.36 -34.76 3.37
N VAL A 47 -12.55 -34.38 3.83
CA VAL A 47 -13.12 -34.50 5.18
C VAL A 47 -12.81 -33.38 6.18
N LEU A 48 -13.83 -32.58 6.49
CA LEU A 48 -14.52 -32.64 7.79
C LEU A 48 -15.96 -32.07 7.69
N LYS A 49 -16.90 -32.86 8.22
CA LYS A 49 -18.35 -32.61 8.30
C LYS A 49 -18.74 -32.08 9.69
N SER A 50 -19.89 -31.42 9.70
CA SER A 50 -20.92 -31.34 10.75
C SER A 50 -20.65 -30.52 12.02
N HIS A 51 -21.52 -29.53 12.29
CA HIS A 51 -22.62 -29.70 13.26
C HIS A 51 -23.67 -28.59 13.11
N GLU A 52 -24.91 -28.99 12.83
CA GLU A 52 -26.14 -28.25 13.13
C GLU A 52 -26.55 -28.56 14.58
N GLY A 53 -27.18 -27.60 15.24
CA GLY A 53 -27.79 -27.76 16.55
C GLY A 53 -28.62 -26.53 16.93
N ASP A 54 -29.94 -26.69 16.85
CA ASP A 54 -30.97 -25.74 17.28
C ASP A 54 -30.94 -25.48 18.80
N GLU A 55 -31.36 -24.29 19.23
CA GLU A 55 -32.15 -24.13 20.46
C GLU A 55 -32.99 -22.85 20.43
N ALA A 56 -34.22 -22.96 20.93
CA ALA A 56 -35.29 -21.97 20.84
C ALA A 56 -35.64 -21.36 22.20
N SER A 57 -36.15 -20.12 22.15
CA SER A 57 -37.12 -19.47 23.05
C SER A 57 -36.71 -19.04 24.47
N SER A 58 -36.83 -17.73 24.77
CA SER A 58 -37.96 -17.16 25.55
C SER A 58 -37.78 -15.69 25.96
N SER A 59 -38.79 -14.90 25.60
CA SER A 59 -39.36 -13.66 26.18
C SER A 59 -38.84 -13.14 27.53
N THR A 60 -38.63 -11.80 27.62
CA THR A 60 -39.21 -10.97 28.70
C THR A 60 -39.49 -9.54 28.20
N ALA A 61 -40.69 -9.05 28.47
CA ALA A 61 -41.17 -7.70 28.17
C ALA A 61 -40.83 -6.70 29.31
N ILE A 62 -40.49 -5.45 28.96
CA ILE A 62 -40.64 -4.27 29.82
C ILE A 62 -41.17 -3.11 28.96
N GLN A 63 -42.22 -2.46 29.46
CA GLN A 63 -42.89 -1.30 28.85
C GLN A 63 -42.33 0.05 29.35
N HIS A 64 -42.60 1.07 28.52
CA HIS A 64 -42.76 2.52 28.76
C HIS A 64 -41.60 3.48 28.46
N GLY A 65 -41.95 4.51 27.68
CA GLY A 65 -41.21 5.77 27.54
C GLY A 65 -41.41 6.44 26.17
N ASP A 66 -42.39 7.35 26.09
CA ASP A 66 -42.82 8.14 24.93
C ASP A 66 -41.73 9.01 24.27
N GLY A 67 -41.93 9.37 22.99
CA GLY A 67 -41.17 10.46 22.35
C GLY A 67 -41.26 10.55 20.82
N GLU A 68 -42.36 11.12 20.33
CA GLU A 68 -42.50 11.93 19.09
C GLU A 68 -42.02 11.37 17.72
N VAL A 69 -42.99 10.88 16.94
CA VAL A 69 -42.92 10.70 15.48
C VAL A 69 -43.65 11.87 14.81
N SER A 70 -42.93 12.70 14.06
CA SER A 70 -43.54 13.69 13.15
C SER A 70 -43.70 13.11 11.74
N SER A 71 -44.93 12.67 11.47
CA SER A 71 -45.72 12.81 10.24
C SER A 71 -44.99 12.93 8.89
N SER A 72 -44.92 11.82 8.14
CA SER A 72 -44.91 11.83 6.68
C SER A 72 -46.34 11.63 6.18
N THR A 73 -46.99 12.69 5.71
CA THR A 73 -48.30 12.60 5.04
C THR A 73 -48.07 12.26 3.57
N ALA A 74 -48.60 11.10 3.17
CA ALA A 74 -48.78 10.74 1.77
C ALA A 74 -49.79 11.71 1.13
N MET A 75 -49.46 12.26 -0.04
CA MET A 75 -50.44 12.86 -0.94
C MET A 75 -50.67 11.89 -2.09
N GLU A 76 -51.88 11.32 -2.09
CA GLU A 76 -52.46 10.58 -3.21
C GLU A 76 -52.77 11.51 -4.39
N ASN A 77 -52.73 10.91 -5.58
CA ASN A 77 -53.04 11.48 -6.88
C ASN A 77 -54.46 12.06 -6.96
N GLU A 78 -54.57 13.30 -7.45
CA GLU A 78 -55.70 13.72 -8.29
C GLU A 78 -55.19 14.11 -9.67
N ILE A 79 -55.48 13.25 -10.65
CA ILE A 79 -55.30 13.53 -12.08
C ILE A 79 -56.49 14.39 -12.51
N GLY A 80 -56.28 15.70 -12.52
CA GLY A 80 -57.09 16.64 -13.29
C GLY A 80 -56.38 16.94 -14.60
N GLU A 81 -56.91 16.45 -15.72
CA GLU A 81 -56.53 16.92 -17.06
C GLU A 81 -56.99 18.37 -17.23
N GLU A 82 -56.24 19.32 -16.67
CA GLU A 82 -56.34 20.72 -17.07
C GLU A 82 -55.38 20.91 -18.25
N ARG A 83 -55.92 20.92 -19.47
CA ARG A 83 -55.20 21.46 -20.64
C ARG A 83 -54.98 22.95 -20.37
N VAL A 84 -53.87 23.29 -19.71
CA VAL A 84 -53.38 24.65 -19.59
C VAL A 84 -53.05 25.15 -20.99
N THR A 85 -53.94 25.97 -21.53
CA THR A 85 -53.68 26.72 -22.76
C THR A 85 -52.68 27.81 -22.40
N PHE A 86 -51.41 27.58 -22.71
CA PHE A 86 -50.33 28.51 -22.40
C PHE A 86 -50.53 29.82 -23.19
N SER A 87 -50.77 30.93 -22.49
CA SER A 87 -50.92 32.25 -23.11
C SER A 87 -49.55 32.79 -23.57
N PHE A 88 -49.44 33.09 -24.86
CA PHE A 88 -48.27 33.74 -25.47
C PHE A 88 -47.99 35.17 -24.95
N SER A 89 -48.90 35.77 -24.19
CA SER A 89 -48.75 37.16 -23.71
C SER A 89 -47.57 37.34 -22.73
N GLY A 90 -47.26 36.32 -21.93
CA GLY A 90 -46.13 36.36 -20.99
C GLY A 90 -44.76 36.27 -21.67
N PHE A 91 -44.71 35.62 -22.85
CA PHE A 91 -43.51 35.52 -23.67
C PHE A 91 -43.17 36.86 -24.34
N GLU A 92 -44.16 37.54 -24.91
CA GLU A 92 -43.95 38.85 -25.53
C GLU A 92 -43.55 39.93 -24.50
N ASP A 93 -44.13 39.92 -23.30
CA ASP A 93 -43.77 40.86 -22.23
C ASP A 93 -42.35 40.57 -21.69
N THR A 94 -42.02 39.30 -21.43
CA THR A 94 -40.66 38.89 -21.02
C THR A 94 -39.64 39.28 -22.08
N ILE A 95 -39.85 38.95 -23.37
CA ILE A 95 -38.90 39.31 -24.43
C ILE A 95 -38.78 40.83 -24.57
N SER A 96 -39.89 41.56 -24.54
CA SER A 96 -39.89 43.02 -24.70
C SER A 96 -39.00 43.71 -23.66
N ARG A 97 -38.93 43.19 -22.43
CA ARG A 97 -38.03 43.69 -21.37
C ARG A 97 -36.55 43.50 -21.67
N PHE A 98 -36.19 42.48 -22.45
CA PHE A 98 -34.81 42.15 -22.78
C PHE A 98 -34.39 42.59 -24.19
N THR A 99 -35.31 43.05 -25.04
CA THR A 99 -35.05 43.46 -26.44
C THR A 99 -33.90 44.44 -26.62
N ARG A 100 -33.64 45.34 -25.66
CA ARG A 100 -32.53 46.32 -25.72
C ARG A 100 -31.15 45.71 -25.51
N PHE A 101 -31.05 44.50 -24.96
CA PHE A 101 -29.78 43.87 -24.58
C PHE A 101 -29.31 42.80 -25.55
N PHE A 102 -30.15 42.37 -26.50
CA PHE A 102 -29.83 41.30 -27.44
C PHE A 102 -28.89 41.73 -28.56
N LYS A 103 -27.93 40.86 -28.88
CA LYS A 103 -26.96 41.08 -29.97
C LYS A 103 -27.49 40.55 -31.32
N THR A 104 -28.46 39.64 -31.31
CA THR A 104 -28.96 39.01 -32.54
C THR A 104 -29.99 39.84 -33.31
N LYS A 105 -30.00 39.65 -34.63
CA LYS A 105 -31.05 40.13 -35.55
C LYS A 105 -32.37 39.33 -35.44
N VAL A 106 -32.54 38.50 -34.41
CA VAL A 106 -33.72 37.63 -34.26
C VAL A 106 -34.86 38.46 -33.66
N THR A 107 -35.90 38.69 -34.44
CA THR A 107 -37.08 39.44 -34.01
C THR A 107 -38.08 38.57 -33.25
N ILE A 108 -38.96 39.17 -32.45
CA ILE A 108 -40.09 38.48 -31.79
C ILE A 108 -40.93 37.71 -32.82
N ASP A 109 -41.23 38.31 -33.98
CA ASP A 109 -41.93 37.63 -35.08
C ASP A 109 -41.20 36.39 -35.58
N THR A 110 -39.87 36.40 -35.54
CA THR A 110 -39.06 35.25 -35.93
C THR A 110 -39.15 34.14 -34.89
N LEU A 111 -39.11 34.47 -33.61
CA LEU A 111 -39.34 33.51 -32.52
C LEU A 111 -40.74 32.92 -32.56
N ASN A 112 -41.77 33.76 -32.70
CA ASN A 112 -43.17 33.32 -32.84
C ASN A 112 -43.34 32.37 -34.04
N ARG A 113 -42.69 32.67 -35.18
CA ARG A 113 -42.68 31.75 -36.33
C ARG A 113 -41.95 30.44 -36.06
N TRP A 114 -40.89 30.44 -35.24
CA TRP A 114 -40.16 29.22 -34.89
C TRP A 114 -40.95 28.35 -33.93
N VAL A 115 -41.60 28.95 -32.92
CA VAL A 115 -42.51 28.26 -31.99
C VAL A 115 -43.66 27.62 -32.76
N LYS A 116 -44.35 28.38 -33.63
CA LYS A 116 -45.45 27.84 -34.47
C LYS A 116 -45.03 26.68 -35.36
N LYS A 117 -43.77 26.63 -35.77
CA LYS A 117 -43.21 25.56 -36.61
C LYS A 117 -42.54 24.44 -35.79
N ASN A 118 -42.67 24.47 -34.47
CA ASN A 118 -42.00 23.58 -33.53
C ASN A 118 -40.52 23.36 -33.87
N LYS A 119 -39.80 24.45 -34.15
CA LYS A 119 -38.38 24.33 -34.53
C LYS A 119 -37.59 23.82 -33.34
N SER A 120 -36.75 22.81 -33.56
CA SER A 120 -35.99 22.21 -32.47
C SER A 120 -35.09 23.23 -31.75
N PRO A 121 -34.93 23.12 -30.42
CA PRO A 121 -34.00 23.94 -29.63
C PRO A 121 -32.58 23.94 -30.19
N THR A 122 -32.06 22.80 -30.66
CA THR A 122 -30.75 22.72 -31.32
C THR A 122 -30.67 23.58 -32.59
N ALA A 123 -31.70 23.56 -33.44
CA ALA A 123 -31.71 24.38 -34.65
C ALA A 123 -31.83 25.88 -34.32
N ALA A 124 -32.61 26.25 -33.30
CA ALA A 124 -32.69 27.62 -32.81
C ALA A 124 -31.33 28.10 -32.26
N PHE A 125 -30.64 27.27 -31.47
CA PHE A 125 -29.31 27.56 -30.90
C PHE A 125 -28.28 27.91 -31.99
N ILE A 126 -28.27 27.16 -33.09
CA ILE A 126 -27.42 27.44 -34.25
C ILE A 126 -27.78 28.78 -34.91
N ARG A 127 -29.07 29.09 -35.01
CA ARG A 127 -29.57 30.33 -35.64
C ARG A 127 -29.25 31.57 -34.81
N PHE A 128 -29.26 31.46 -33.48
CA PHE A 128 -28.74 32.49 -32.58
C PHE A 128 -27.21 32.62 -32.62
N ARG A 129 -26.52 31.69 -33.30
CA ARG A 129 -25.04 31.61 -33.36
C ARG A 129 -24.36 31.32 -32.02
N LEU A 130 -25.12 30.80 -31.05
CA LEU A 130 -24.64 30.49 -29.69
C LEU A 130 -23.59 29.36 -29.66
N HIS A 131 -23.61 28.46 -30.65
CA HIS A 131 -22.55 27.46 -30.86
C HIS A 131 -21.15 28.06 -31.12
N LYS A 132 -21.06 29.38 -31.37
CA LYS A 132 -19.80 30.10 -31.54
C LYS A 132 -19.39 30.93 -30.31
N ALA A 133 -20.20 30.94 -29.26
CA ALA A 133 -19.94 31.74 -28.06
C ALA A 133 -18.79 31.17 -27.22
N GLY A 134 -18.48 29.88 -27.35
CA GLY A 134 -17.41 29.23 -26.60
C GLY A 134 -17.65 29.33 -25.09
N ASN A 135 -16.59 29.63 -24.33
CA ASN A 135 -16.67 29.78 -22.89
C ASN A 135 -17.48 31.00 -22.40
N LYS A 136 -17.85 31.93 -23.29
CA LYS A 136 -18.64 33.13 -22.97
C LYS A 136 -20.14 32.96 -23.20
N LEU A 137 -20.62 31.72 -23.32
CA LEU A 137 -22.03 31.43 -23.60
C LEU A 137 -23.00 32.10 -22.62
N PHE A 138 -22.69 32.05 -21.32
CA PHE A 138 -23.54 32.63 -20.27
C PHE A 138 -23.45 34.16 -20.20
N GLU A 139 -22.43 34.77 -20.81
CA GLU A 139 -22.33 36.22 -20.99
C GLU A 139 -23.10 36.71 -22.23
N ASP A 140 -23.55 35.80 -23.10
CA ASP A 140 -24.29 36.14 -24.29
C ASP A 140 -25.78 36.37 -23.94
N PRO A 141 -26.31 37.61 -24.06
CA PRO A 141 -27.70 37.90 -23.76
C PRO A 141 -28.67 37.09 -24.65
N ASP A 142 -28.26 36.68 -25.85
CA ASP A 142 -29.08 35.84 -26.73
C ASP A 142 -29.25 34.41 -26.18
N PHE A 143 -28.40 33.98 -25.23
CA PHE A 143 -28.52 32.69 -24.57
C PHE A 143 -29.78 32.61 -23.71
N MET A 144 -30.06 33.63 -22.90
CA MET A 144 -31.28 33.68 -22.08
C MET A 144 -32.55 33.66 -22.94
N LEU A 145 -32.52 34.34 -24.09
CA LEU A 145 -33.62 34.31 -25.04
C LEU A 145 -33.85 32.92 -25.63
N TRP A 146 -32.77 32.18 -25.91
CA TRP A 146 -32.86 30.80 -26.36
C TRP A 146 -33.35 29.83 -25.27
N ILE A 147 -33.02 30.08 -23.99
CA ILE A 147 -33.55 29.33 -22.84
C ILE A 147 -35.07 29.50 -22.77
N GLU A 148 -35.57 30.73 -22.80
CA GLU A 148 -37.02 31.01 -22.80
C GLU A 148 -37.73 30.38 -23.99
N TYR A 149 -37.12 30.46 -25.18
CA TYR A 149 -37.62 29.77 -26.36
C TYR A 149 -37.73 28.25 -26.13
N THR A 150 -36.71 27.64 -25.49
CA THR A 150 -36.66 26.20 -25.24
C THR A 150 -37.73 25.78 -24.22
N ASN A 151 -37.96 26.58 -23.18
CA ASN A 151 -39.03 26.35 -22.19
C ASN A 151 -40.42 26.27 -22.84
N ILE A 152 -40.64 26.98 -23.95
CA ILE A 152 -41.93 27.01 -24.65
C ILE A 152 -42.10 25.81 -25.58
N VAL A 153 -41.06 25.45 -26.33
CA VAL A 153 -41.15 24.39 -27.35
C VAL A 153 -40.88 23.00 -26.78
N ALA A 154 -40.29 22.90 -25.59
CA ALA A 154 -40.03 21.66 -24.87
C ALA A 154 -40.38 21.80 -23.38
N PRO A 155 -41.66 22.04 -23.04
CA PRO A 155 -42.08 22.36 -21.67
C PRO A 155 -41.99 21.17 -20.70
N ASP A 156 -42.01 19.94 -21.21
CA ASP A 156 -42.02 18.73 -20.37
C ASP A 156 -40.68 18.55 -19.64
N ASN A 157 -39.56 18.63 -20.37
CA ASN A 157 -38.19 18.48 -19.84
C ASN A 157 -37.24 19.58 -20.36
N PRO A 158 -37.43 20.85 -19.98
CA PRO A 158 -36.66 21.96 -20.54
C PRO A 158 -35.17 21.87 -20.20
N TYR A 159 -34.82 21.56 -18.94
CA TYR A 159 -33.42 21.46 -18.51
C TYR A 159 -32.64 20.34 -19.21
N GLU A 160 -33.26 19.16 -19.40
CA GLU A 160 -32.70 18.05 -20.17
C GLU A 160 -32.48 18.48 -21.63
N THR A 161 -33.48 19.11 -22.24
CA THR A 161 -33.39 19.59 -23.62
C THR A 161 -32.29 20.63 -23.82
N ILE A 162 -32.12 21.52 -22.83
CA ILE A 162 -31.07 22.52 -22.80
C ILE A 162 -29.70 21.84 -22.71
N ILE A 163 -29.45 21.02 -21.67
CA ILE A 163 -28.13 20.43 -21.44
C ILE A 163 -27.73 19.48 -22.59
N THR A 164 -28.65 18.65 -23.09
CA THR A 164 -28.39 17.76 -24.23
C THR A 164 -28.12 18.53 -25.51
N THR A 165 -28.72 19.72 -25.69
CA THR A 165 -28.36 20.60 -26.81
C THR A 165 -26.95 21.15 -26.64
N LEU A 166 -26.55 21.58 -25.43
CA LEU A 166 -25.21 22.09 -25.16
C LEU A 166 -24.14 21.00 -25.38
N MET A 167 -24.37 19.77 -24.96
CA MET A 167 -23.47 18.63 -25.16
C MET A 167 -23.21 18.27 -26.63
N LYS A 168 -24.02 18.76 -27.58
CA LYS A 168 -23.73 18.63 -29.02
C LYS A 168 -22.61 19.56 -29.50
N PHE A 169 -22.27 20.58 -28.73
CA PHE A 169 -21.32 21.63 -29.10
C PHE A 169 -20.14 21.76 -28.12
N TYR A 170 -20.26 21.21 -26.91
CA TYR A 170 -19.22 21.22 -25.89
C TYR A 170 -18.90 19.79 -25.45
N THR A 171 -17.64 19.50 -25.15
CA THR A 171 -17.31 18.29 -24.38
C THR A 171 -17.93 18.39 -22.99
N VAL A 172 -18.17 17.26 -22.33
CA VAL A 172 -18.71 17.26 -20.96
C VAL A 172 -17.79 18.07 -20.04
N GLY A 173 -16.47 17.85 -20.09
CA GLY A 173 -15.51 18.61 -19.30
C GLY A 173 -15.56 20.12 -19.53
N ASP A 174 -15.62 20.58 -20.78
CA ASP A 174 -15.67 22.01 -21.07
C ASP A 174 -17.02 22.64 -20.69
N LEU A 175 -18.11 21.91 -20.88
CA LEU A 175 -19.44 22.36 -20.46
C LEU A 175 -19.49 22.54 -18.94
N TYR A 176 -18.96 21.61 -18.16
CA TYR A 176 -18.94 21.72 -16.71
C TYR A 176 -18.04 22.86 -16.21
N LYS A 177 -16.91 23.15 -16.87
CA LYS A 177 -16.09 24.34 -16.57
C LYS A 177 -16.90 25.63 -16.76
N ILE A 178 -17.68 25.72 -17.84
CA ILE A 178 -18.56 26.86 -18.12
C ILE A 178 -19.65 26.97 -17.05
N LEU A 179 -20.26 25.85 -16.65
CA LEU A 179 -21.31 25.82 -15.63
C LEU A 179 -20.78 26.19 -14.24
N GLU A 180 -19.57 25.74 -13.87
CA GLU A 180 -18.94 26.12 -12.60
C GLU A 180 -18.62 27.61 -12.56
N ALA A 181 -18.15 28.20 -13.66
CA ALA A 181 -17.98 29.65 -13.75
C ALA A 181 -19.33 30.38 -13.63
N ALA A 182 -20.37 29.91 -14.32
CA ALA A 182 -21.72 30.48 -14.25
C ALA A 182 -22.38 30.35 -12.87
N LYS A 183 -21.97 29.39 -12.04
CA LYS A 183 -22.43 29.27 -10.65
C LYS A 183 -21.91 30.39 -9.74
N MET A 184 -20.78 31.00 -10.09
CA MET A 184 -20.18 32.09 -9.32
C MET A 184 -20.80 33.46 -9.61
N ASP A 185 -21.55 33.60 -10.71
CA ASP A 185 -22.27 34.83 -11.04
C ASP A 185 -23.72 34.79 -10.54
N SER A 186 -24.12 35.80 -9.76
CA SER A 186 -25.42 35.83 -9.08
C SER A 186 -26.64 35.80 -10.01
N VAL A 187 -26.49 36.20 -11.27
CA VAL A 187 -27.56 36.16 -12.27
C VAL A 187 -27.71 34.75 -12.84
N THR A 188 -26.60 34.03 -13.05
CA THR A 188 -26.61 32.73 -13.72
C THR A 188 -26.58 31.53 -12.78
N THR A 189 -26.34 31.74 -11.46
CA THR A 189 -26.21 30.66 -10.47
C THR A 189 -27.36 29.67 -10.50
N VAL A 190 -28.60 30.15 -10.52
CA VAL A 190 -29.81 29.29 -10.44
C VAL A 190 -29.91 28.39 -11.67
N LEU A 191 -29.75 28.96 -12.87
CA LEU A 191 -29.83 28.22 -14.12
C LEU A 191 -28.71 27.17 -14.20
N ALA A 192 -27.46 27.57 -13.94
CA ALA A 192 -26.32 26.67 -14.00
C ALA A 192 -26.44 25.51 -13.00
N THR A 193 -26.90 25.79 -11.78
CA THR A 193 -27.14 24.77 -10.75
C THR A 193 -28.24 23.79 -11.16
N ASN A 194 -29.35 24.27 -11.73
CA ASN A 194 -30.45 23.41 -12.17
C ASN A 194 -30.04 22.52 -13.36
N LEU A 195 -29.28 23.06 -14.31
CA LEU A 195 -28.74 22.30 -15.44
C LEU A 195 -27.80 21.18 -14.98
N GLN A 196 -26.88 21.48 -14.05
CA GLN A 196 -26.01 20.44 -13.46
C GLN A 196 -26.81 19.40 -12.70
N ARG A 197 -27.79 19.81 -11.88
CA ARG A 197 -28.62 18.89 -11.10
C ARG A 197 -29.38 17.92 -12.01
N GLN A 198 -29.98 18.43 -13.08
CA GLN A 198 -30.71 17.60 -14.05
C GLN A 198 -29.79 16.55 -14.66
N HIS A 199 -28.63 16.96 -15.18
CA HIS A 199 -27.71 16.04 -15.85
C HIS A 199 -27.04 15.03 -14.90
N ILE A 200 -26.69 15.44 -13.67
CA ILE A 200 -26.18 14.53 -12.64
C ILE A 200 -27.25 13.50 -12.24
N SER A 201 -28.52 13.91 -12.16
CA SER A 201 -29.63 12.99 -11.89
C SER A 201 -29.72 11.91 -12.96
N GLU A 202 -29.55 12.26 -14.23
CA GLU A 202 -29.52 11.32 -15.36
C GLU A 202 -28.35 10.32 -15.26
N TRP A 203 -27.14 10.78 -14.91
CA TRP A 203 -25.99 9.88 -14.69
C TRP A 203 -26.22 8.87 -13.55
N LEU A 204 -27.03 9.25 -12.55
CA LEU A 204 -27.43 8.41 -11.44
C LEU A 204 -28.71 7.59 -11.71
N GLN A 205 -29.29 7.61 -12.91
CA GLN A 205 -30.41 6.71 -13.26
C GLN A 205 -29.92 5.29 -13.48
N VAL A 206 -30.83 4.32 -13.60
CA VAL A 206 -30.47 2.90 -13.78
C VAL A 206 -30.34 2.57 -15.27
N PRO A 207 -29.22 1.98 -15.74
CA PRO A 207 -28.00 1.68 -14.98
C PRO A 207 -27.15 2.94 -14.75
N PRO A 208 -26.55 3.12 -13.55
CA PRO A 208 -25.77 4.31 -13.25
C PRO A 208 -24.43 4.30 -13.98
N ILE A 209 -23.91 5.50 -14.27
CA ILE A 209 -22.58 5.64 -14.87
C ILE A 209 -21.51 5.52 -13.78
N HIS A 210 -20.54 4.63 -13.95
CA HIS A 210 -19.48 4.44 -12.95
C HIS A 210 -18.66 5.74 -12.71
N PRO A 211 -18.31 6.10 -11.46
CA PRO A 211 -17.53 7.30 -11.15
C PRO A 211 -16.23 7.47 -11.95
N ASN A 212 -15.50 6.38 -12.25
CA ASN A 212 -14.28 6.43 -13.09
C ASN A 212 -14.56 6.94 -14.52
N THR A 213 -15.71 6.60 -15.09
CA THR A 213 -16.12 7.11 -16.40
C THR A 213 -16.39 8.61 -16.32
N ILE A 214 -17.10 9.05 -15.29
CA ILE A 214 -17.40 10.48 -15.07
C ILE A 214 -16.11 11.28 -14.81
N PHE A 215 -15.12 10.71 -14.13
CA PHE A 215 -13.79 11.32 -13.93
C PHE A 215 -13.15 11.71 -15.26
N THR A 216 -13.16 10.78 -16.22
CA THR A 216 -12.62 10.96 -17.57
C THR A 216 -13.49 11.94 -18.39
N CYS A 217 -14.82 11.82 -18.33
CA CYS A 217 -15.72 12.75 -19.01
C CYS A 217 -15.54 14.21 -18.56
N LEU A 218 -15.22 14.40 -17.28
CA LEU A 218 -14.91 15.70 -16.67
C LEU A 218 -13.47 16.16 -16.91
N GLU A 219 -12.68 15.39 -17.67
CA GLU A 219 -11.30 15.66 -18.05
C GLU A 219 -10.36 15.79 -16.84
N LEU A 220 -10.67 15.06 -15.77
CA LEU A 220 -9.85 15.01 -14.55
C LEU A 220 -8.64 14.08 -14.67
N ASP A 221 -8.51 13.36 -15.79
CA ASP A 221 -7.43 12.45 -16.18
C ASP A 221 -6.32 13.14 -17.02
N ARG A 222 -6.52 14.40 -17.41
CA ARG A 222 -5.62 15.12 -18.34
C ARG A 222 -4.37 15.73 -17.70
N GLY A 223 -4.15 15.59 -16.40
CA GLY A 223 -2.97 16.14 -15.75
C GLY A 223 -3.04 16.12 -14.24
N LEU A 224 -2.23 15.26 -13.64
CA LEU A 224 -2.14 15.10 -12.19
C LEU A 224 -1.74 16.40 -11.49
N ASP A 225 -0.91 17.24 -12.13
CA ASP A 225 -0.33 18.40 -11.47
C ASP A 225 -1.33 19.46 -11.05
N ASN A 226 -2.35 19.68 -11.88
CA ASN A 226 -3.38 20.68 -11.67
C ASN A 226 -4.74 20.06 -11.27
N MET A 227 -4.80 18.75 -11.05
CA MET A 227 -6.04 18.01 -10.81
C MET A 227 -6.81 18.54 -9.59
N PHE A 228 -6.12 18.87 -8.49
CA PHE A 228 -6.73 19.47 -7.29
C PHE A 228 -7.36 20.85 -7.52
N PHE A 229 -6.90 21.58 -8.54
CA PHE A 229 -7.39 22.92 -8.89
C PHE A 229 -8.31 22.89 -10.12
N ASN A 230 -8.64 21.70 -10.63
CA ASN A 230 -9.56 21.57 -11.73
C ASN A 230 -10.98 21.95 -11.24
N PRO A 231 -11.67 22.92 -11.87
CA PRO A 231 -12.99 23.36 -11.44
C PRO A 231 -14.04 22.24 -11.50
N ASN A 232 -13.81 21.18 -12.29
CA ASN A 232 -14.72 20.04 -12.36
C ASN A 232 -14.54 19.04 -11.20
N LEU A 233 -13.49 19.16 -10.38
CA LEU A 233 -13.22 18.19 -9.31
C LEU A 233 -14.34 18.12 -8.26
N PRO A 234 -14.90 19.25 -7.75
CA PRO A 234 -16.01 19.23 -6.79
C PRO A 234 -17.27 18.55 -7.36
N VAL A 235 -17.50 18.67 -8.66
CA VAL A 235 -18.63 18.00 -9.34
C VAL A 235 -18.44 16.49 -9.27
N TRP A 236 -17.24 16.01 -9.60
CA TRP A 236 -16.93 14.58 -9.59
C TRP A 236 -16.97 13.97 -8.19
N THR A 237 -16.39 14.63 -7.19
CA THR A 237 -16.43 14.12 -5.80
C THR A 237 -17.87 14.07 -5.29
N THR A 238 -18.68 15.10 -5.55
CA THR A 238 -20.10 15.08 -5.21
C THR A 238 -20.83 13.92 -5.90
N TYR A 239 -20.55 13.70 -7.18
CA TYR A 239 -21.12 12.59 -7.95
C TYR A 239 -20.74 11.23 -7.34
N SER A 240 -19.45 11.00 -7.07
CA SER A 240 -18.94 9.74 -6.52
C SER A 240 -19.56 9.41 -5.16
N ASN A 241 -19.66 10.41 -4.26
CA ASN A 241 -20.31 10.23 -2.97
C ASN A 241 -21.81 9.90 -3.12
N ASN A 242 -22.53 10.58 -4.00
CA ASN A 242 -23.94 10.28 -4.27
C ASN A 242 -24.14 8.90 -4.90
N TYR A 243 -23.24 8.47 -5.79
CA TYR A 243 -23.23 7.14 -6.36
C TYR A 243 -23.08 6.08 -5.27
N ASN A 244 -22.09 6.22 -4.38
CA ASN A 244 -21.85 5.30 -3.27
C ASN A 244 -23.00 5.25 -2.26
N LEU A 245 -23.67 6.38 -1.99
CA LEU A 245 -24.85 6.45 -1.12
C LEU A 245 -26.06 5.74 -1.73
N LYS A 246 -26.26 5.89 -3.05
CA LYS A 246 -27.42 5.31 -3.75
C LYS A 246 -27.22 3.83 -4.11
N TYR A 247 -25.98 3.42 -4.36
CA TYR A 247 -25.61 2.07 -4.81
C TYR A 247 -24.59 1.42 -3.85
N PRO A 248 -24.96 1.13 -2.59
CA PRO A 248 -24.01 0.64 -1.57
C PRO A 248 -23.39 -0.72 -1.90
N ILE A 249 -24.05 -1.54 -2.73
CA ILE A 249 -23.53 -2.83 -3.20
C ILE A 249 -22.43 -2.64 -4.25
N GLU A 250 -22.57 -1.64 -5.12
CA GLU A 250 -21.64 -1.32 -6.22
C GLU A 250 -20.68 -0.19 -5.84
N LYS A 251 -20.60 0.16 -4.55
CA LYS A 251 -19.76 1.27 -4.08
C LYS A 251 -18.31 1.10 -4.57
N THR A 252 -17.67 2.21 -4.89
CA THR A 252 -16.29 2.28 -5.37
C THR A 252 -15.49 3.27 -4.53
N TYR A 253 -14.16 3.20 -4.62
CA TYR A 253 -13.27 4.15 -4.00
C TYR A 253 -12.92 5.26 -4.99
N GLU A 254 -12.99 6.54 -4.58
CA GLU A 254 -12.60 7.68 -5.41
C GLU A 254 -11.15 7.52 -5.91
N VAL A 255 -10.26 7.01 -5.06
CA VAL A 255 -8.85 6.76 -5.41
C VAL A 255 -8.67 5.79 -6.57
N GLU A 256 -9.62 4.88 -6.85
CA GLU A 256 -9.53 3.99 -8.01
C GLU A 256 -9.42 4.76 -9.33
N ALA A 257 -10.18 5.84 -9.49
CA ALA A 257 -10.13 6.67 -10.69
C ALA A 257 -8.75 7.32 -10.86
N LEU A 258 -8.17 7.80 -9.75
CA LEU A 258 -6.84 8.41 -9.74
C LEU A 258 -5.78 7.36 -10.12
N LEU A 259 -5.83 6.18 -9.50
CA LEU A 259 -4.90 5.08 -9.74
C LEU A 259 -4.96 4.59 -11.19
N ALA A 260 -6.16 4.41 -11.74
CA ALA A 260 -6.36 3.99 -13.12
C ALA A 260 -5.87 5.02 -14.13
N SER A 261 -5.96 6.32 -13.81
CA SER A 261 -5.57 7.41 -14.72
C SER A 261 -4.07 7.74 -14.65
N TYR A 262 -3.48 7.68 -13.45
CA TYR A 262 -2.16 8.26 -13.19
C TYR A 262 -1.11 7.28 -12.68
N GLY A 263 -1.52 6.09 -12.23
CA GLY A 263 -0.64 5.08 -11.65
C GLY A 263 -0.35 5.31 -10.16
N PRO A 264 -0.08 4.22 -9.40
CA PRO A 264 -0.08 4.24 -7.94
C PRO A 264 0.99 5.13 -7.30
N GLN A 265 2.24 5.05 -7.78
CA GLN A 265 3.35 5.82 -7.22
C GLN A 265 3.17 7.32 -7.44
N ALA A 266 2.75 7.74 -8.64
CA ALA A 266 2.52 9.15 -8.96
C ALA A 266 1.37 9.73 -8.13
N VAL A 267 0.28 8.98 -7.97
CA VAL A 267 -0.85 9.37 -7.12
C VAL A 267 -0.40 9.53 -5.68
N PHE A 268 0.25 8.53 -5.08
CA PHE A 268 0.72 8.61 -3.69
C PHE A 268 1.59 9.85 -3.46
N LYS A 269 2.59 10.07 -4.32
CA LYS A 269 3.47 11.24 -4.24
C LYS A 269 2.72 12.57 -4.32
N LYS A 270 1.74 12.68 -5.25
CA LYS A 270 0.94 13.89 -5.39
C LYS A 270 0.05 14.13 -4.17
N LEU A 271 -0.55 13.08 -3.62
CA LEU A 271 -1.39 13.18 -2.42
C LEU A 271 -0.57 13.61 -1.19
N VAL A 272 0.63 13.05 -0.99
CA VAL A 272 1.54 13.47 0.10
C VAL A 272 1.94 14.95 -0.05
N ALA A 273 2.25 15.40 -1.27
CA ALA A 273 2.54 16.81 -1.52
C ALA A 273 1.32 17.70 -1.23
N ALA A 274 0.13 17.29 -1.67
CA ALA A 274 -1.12 18.03 -1.49
C ALA A 274 -1.59 18.06 -0.02
N GLU A 275 -1.25 17.07 0.80
CA GLU A 275 -1.53 17.05 2.24
C GLU A 275 -0.80 18.19 2.99
N ASN A 276 0.32 18.66 2.44
CA ASN A 276 1.13 19.74 3.00
C ASN A 276 0.70 21.15 2.54
N VAL A 277 -0.30 21.26 1.65
CA VAL A 277 -0.82 22.54 1.14
C VAL A 277 -2.18 22.81 1.79
N PRO A 278 -2.39 23.94 2.50
CA PRO A 278 -3.62 24.19 3.25
C PRO A 278 -4.92 24.04 2.45
N GLU A 279 -4.93 24.51 1.20
CA GLU A 279 -6.09 24.49 0.31
C GLU A 279 -6.50 23.08 -0.11
N THR A 280 -5.54 22.15 -0.19
CA THR A 280 -5.77 20.77 -0.66
C THR A 280 -5.72 19.73 0.47
N LYS A 281 -5.26 20.13 1.67
CA LYS A 281 -5.00 19.23 2.80
C LYS A 281 -6.17 18.31 3.13
N ALA A 282 -7.38 18.87 3.27
CA ALA A 282 -8.54 18.09 3.68
C ALA A 282 -8.87 16.95 2.68
N LEU A 283 -8.85 17.26 1.39
CA LEU A 283 -9.14 16.28 0.34
C LEU A 283 -7.98 15.29 0.17
N ALA A 284 -6.74 15.77 0.24
CA ALA A 284 -5.55 14.92 0.16
C ALA A 284 -5.48 13.93 1.32
N THR A 285 -5.74 14.35 2.56
CA THR A 285 -5.82 13.45 3.73
C THR A 285 -6.96 12.43 3.58
N LYS A 286 -8.14 12.84 3.09
CA LYS A 286 -9.23 11.92 2.78
C LYS A 286 -8.76 10.83 1.81
N TRP A 287 -8.19 11.23 0.67
CA TRP A 287 -7.74 10.28 -0.35
C TRP A 287 -6.52 9.48 0.05
N LEU A 288 -5.61 9.99 0.89
CA LEU A 288 -4.52 9.17 1.45
C LEU A 288 -5.08 8.04 2.31
N ASN A 289 -6.00 8.35 3.23
CA ASN A 289 -6.63 7.32 4.06
C ASN A 289 -7.38 6.30 3.22
N GLU A 290 -8.15 6.78 2.24
CA GLU A 290 -8.90 5.95 1.30
C GLU A 290 -7.97 5.08 0.43
N LEU A 291 -6.79 5.59 0.04
CA LEU A 291 -5.76 4.84 -0.69
C LEU A 291 -5.21 3.70 0.16
N LEU A 292 -4.93 3.95 1.45
CA LEU A 292 -4.48 2.90 2.36
C LEU A 292 -5.57 1.83 2.58
N ASP A 293 -6.83 2.25 2.77
CA ASP A 293 -7.98 1.34 2.88
C ASP A 293 -8.17 0.52 1.60
N PHE A 294 -7.98 1.13 0.44
CA PHE A 294 -8.09 0.47 -0.84
C PHE A 294 -6.97 -0.54 -1.06
N TRP A 295 -5.72 -0.21 -0.70
CA TRP A 295 -4.60 -1.14 -0.78
C TRP A 295 -4.77 -2.35 0.14
N ASP A 296 -5.33 -2.16 1.34
CA ASP A 296 -5.71 -3.28 2.22
C ASP A 296 -6.84 -4.13 1.59
N PHE A 297 -7.90 -3.47 1.10
CA PHE A 297 -9.05 -4.13 0.48
C PHE A 297 -8.66 -5.02 -0.72
N ILE A 298 -7.74 -4.57 -1.58
CA ILE A 298 -7.25 -5.38 -2.70
C ILE A 298 -6.03 -6.25 -2.34
N HIS A 299 -5.64 -6.27 -1.07
CA HIS A 299 -4.54 -7.05 -0.52
C HIS A 299 -3.18 -6.79 -1.20
N VAL A 300 -2.82 -5.51 -1.39
CA VAL A 300 -1.47 -5.15 -1.85
C VAL A 300 -0.46 -5.58 -0.79
N GLU A 301 0.52 -6.40 -1.19
CA GLU A 301 1.59 -6.85 -0.29
C GLU A 301 2.37 -5.66 0.30
N PRO A 302 2.71 -5.68 1.60
CA PRO A 302 3.47 -4.60 2.24
C PRO A 302 4.79 -4.27 1.53
N VAL A 303 5.50 -5.26 1.00
CA VAL A 303 6.74 -5.07 0.24
C VAL A 303 6.51 -4.21 -1.02
N LYS A 304 5.35 -4.34 -1.67
CA LYS A 304 4.99 -3.51 -2.83
C LYS A 304 4.61 -2.11 -2.40
N VAL A 305 3.84 -1.97 -1.32
CA VAL A 305 3.49 -0.64 -0.76
C VAL A 305 4.75 0.13 -0.35
N PHE A 306 5.72 -0.55 0.27
CA PHE A 306 7.01 0.05 0.64
C PHE A 306 7.71 0.70 -0.56
N ALA A 307 7.77 0.02 -1.70
CA ALA A 307 8.34 0.58 -2.94
C ALA A 307 7.45 1.66 -3.59
N LEU A 308 6.12 1.52 -3.55
CA LEU A 308 5.20 2.57 -4.02
C LEU A 308 5.35 3.88 -3.23
N MET A 309 5.80 3.78 -1.98
CA MET A 309 6.11 4.91 -1.11
C MET A 309 7.56 5.42 -1.25
N GLU A 310 8.33 4.89 -2.20
CA GLU A 310 9.73 5.23 -2.48
C GLU A 310 10.69 4.95 -1.30
N LEU A 311 10.37 3.98 -0.44
CA LEU A 311 11.20 3.59 0.70
C LEU A 311 12.33 2.60 0.30
N ASP A 312 12.29 2.07 -0.93
CA ASP A 312 13.27 1.16 -1.54
C ASP A 312 14.45 1.87 -2.24
N ARG A 313 14.52 3.20 -2.18
CA ARG A 313 15.47 4.01 -2.98
C ARG A 313 16.72 4.47 -2.26
N ASP A 314 16.62 4.80 -0.97
CA ASP A 314 17.71 5.37 -0.18
C ASP A 314 17.66 4.81 1.24
N LEU A 315 18.51 3.81 1.50
CA LEU A 315 18.62 3.17 2.81
C LEU A 315 19.08 4.16 3.90
N HIS A 316 19.99 5.08 3.57
CA HIS A 316 20.53 6.03 4.56
C HIS A 316 19.51 7.10 4.94
N GLY A 317 18.67 7.52 3.99
CA GLY A 317 17.55 8.43 4.22
C GLY A 317 16.30 7.78 4.79
N LEU A 318 16.21 6.44 4.81
CA LEU A 318 15.00 5.68 5.11
C LEU A 318 14.31 6.11 6.41
N LEU A 319 15.03 6.10 7.53
CA LEU A 319 14.45 6.42 8.85
C LEU A 319 13.99 7.87 9.00
N THR A 320 14.41 8.75 8.10
CA THR A 320 14.01 10.16 8.06
C THR A 320 13.01 10.46 6.96
N ASN A 321 12.64 9.46 6.14
CA ASN A 321 11.70 9.64 5.06
C ASN A 321 10.28 9.86 5.62
N PRO A 322 9.59 10.96 5.26
CA PRO A 322 8.25 11.25 5.78
C PRO A 322 7.19 10.20 5.41
N SER A 323 7.40 9.44 4.33
CA SER A 323 6.52 8.34 3.92
C SER A 323 6.58 7.14 4.85
N LEU A 324 7.59 7.04 5.72
CA LEU A 324 7.74 5.95 6.67
C LEU A 324 6.53 5.83 7.60
N GLN A 325 6.02 6.97 8.08
CA GLN A 325 4.84 7.04 8.92
C GLN A 325 3.57 6.58 8.18
N LYS A 326 3.47 6.84 6.87
CA LYS A 326 2.35 6.37 6.06
C LYS A 326 2.41 4.87 5.85
N PHE A 327 3.62 4.30 5.73
CA PHE A 327 3.79 2.86 5.66
C PHE A 327 3.44 2.18 6.99
N GLU A 328 3.79 2.77 8.13
CA GLU A 328 3.35 2.31 9.45
C GLU A 328 1.81 2.32 9.57
N GLN A 329 1.16 3.42 9.17
CA GLN A 329 -0.31 3.51 9.13
C GLN A 329 -0.97 2.46 8.23
N PHE A 330 -0.30 2.08 7.13
CA PHE A 330 -0.77 0.99 6.28
C PHE A 330 -0.66 -0.35 7.00
N LEU A 331 0.47 -0.63 7.66
CA LEU A 331 0.64 -1.86 8.44
C LEU A 331 -0.37 -1.96 9.59
N ASP A 332 -0.70 -0.86 10.26
CA ASP A 332 -1.73 -0.80 11.31
C ASP A 332 -3.11 -1.26 10.80
N LYS A 333 -3.45 -0.93 9.55
CA LYS A 333 -4.71 -1.33 8.91
C LYS A 333 -4.73 -2.82 8.57
N VAL A 334 -3.67 -3.31 7.94
CA VAL A 334 -3.56 -4.70 7.48
C VAL A 334 -3.42 -5.67 8.65
N TYR A 335 -2.70 -5.27 9.70
CA TYR A 335 -2.31 -6.13 10.81
C TYR A 335 -2.73 -5.55 12.16
N ALA A 336 -4.01 -5.16 12.31
CA ALA A 336 -4.55 -4.62 13.55
C ALA A 336 -4.21 -5.50 14.78
N GLY A 337 -3.23 -5.05 15.59
CA GLY A 337 -2.74 -5.78 16.77
C GLY A 337 -1.57 -6.76 16.54
N GLY A 338 -0.88 -6.70 15.39
CA GLY A 338 0.24 -7.58 15.00
C GLY A 338 1.62 -6.91 14.92
N SER A 339 2.66 -7.71 14.64
CA SER A 339 4.08 -7.33 14.67
C SER A 339 4.51 -6.39 13.52
N HIS A 340 4.23 -5.09 13.67
CA HIS A 340 4.59 -4.08 12.67
C HIS A 340 6.09 -4.10 12.37
N GLU A 341 6.93 -4.30 13.38
CA GLU A 341 8.39 -4.32 13.25
C GLU A 341 8.87 -5.49 12.38
N GLU A 342 8.23 -6.67 12.47
CA GLU A 342 8.57 -7.81 11.62
C GLU A 342 8.23 -7.53 10.15
N MET A 343 7.04 -6.99 9.88
CA MET A 343 6.61 -6.68 8.51
C MET A 343 7.47 -5.57 7.90
N PHE A 344 7.86 -4.60 8.73
CA PHE A 344 8.80 -3.56 8.36
C PHE A 344 10.16 -4.15 8.01
N ALA A 345 10.70 -5.02 8.87
CA ALA A 345 11.97 -5.69 8.62
C ALA A 345 11.93 -6.51 7.33
N ARG A 346 10.85 -7.28 7.10
CA ARG A 346 10.64 -8.03 5.84
C ARG A 346 10.63 -7.13 4.61
N ALA A 347 9.99 -5.96 4.70
CA ALA A 347 9.98 -5.00 3.60
C ALA A 347 11.38 -4.44 3.32
N MET A 348 12.17 -4.11 4.35
CA MET A 348 13.55 -3.63 4.18
C MET A 348 14.44 -4.69 3.54
N ILE A 349 14.44 -5.92 4.07
CA ILE A 349 15.33 -7.00 3.60
C ILE A 349 14.93 -7.55 2.22
N ALA A 350 13.76 -7.20 1.71
CA ALA A 350 13.35 -7.51 0.34
C ALA A 350 14.06 -6.64 -0.71
N TYR A 351 14.55 -5.46 -0.33
CA TYR A 351 15.23 -4.51 -1.24
C TYR A 351 16.69 -4.25 -0.87
N TYR A 352 17.06 -4.42 0.39
CA TYR A 352 18.39 -4.14 0.92
C TYR A 352 18.97 -5.40 1.57
N SER A 353 20.29 -5.57 1.50
CA SER A 353 20.96 -6.67 2.22
C SER A 353 20.80 -6.54 3.73
N GLU A 354 20.67 -7.66 4.43
CA GLU A 354 20.54 -7.68 5.90
C GLU A 354 21.71 -6.99 6.60
N ALA A 355 22.95 -7.19 6.14
CA ALA A 355 24.13 -6.48 6.61
C ALA A 355 23.95 -4.95 6.54
N ALA A 356 23.64 -4.41 5.36
CA ALA A 356 23.43 -2.96 5.19
C ALA A 356 22.27 -2.41 6.05
N VAL A 357 21.14 -3.13 6.13
CA VAL A 357 20.01 -2.75 7.00
C VAL A 357 20.47 -2.70 8.45
N ASN A 358 21.19 -3.73 8.91
CA ASN A 358 21.67 -3.78 10.28
C ASN A 358 22.67 -2.66 10.60
N THR A 359 23.66 -2.42 9.73
CA THR A 359 24.63 -1.34 9.91
C THR A 359 23.93 0.03 9.97
N MET A 360 22.93 0.26 9.12
CA MET A 360 22.11 1.48 9.17
C MET A 360 21.37 1.61 10.50
N LEU A 361 20.74 0.53 10.99
CA LEU A 361 20.00 0.54 12.26
C LEU A 361 20.92 0.76 13.46
N GLU A 362 22.08 0.10 13.51
CA GLU A 362 23.07 0.28 14.57
C GLU A 362 23.61 1.71 14.60
N ALA A 363 23.96 2.28 13.45
CA ALA A 363 24.35 3.69 13.37
C ALA A 363 23.21 4.63 13.86
N ALA A 364 21.97 4.35 13.47
CA ALA A 364 20.81 5.13 13.85
C ALA A 364 20.44 5.05 15.34
N LYS A 365 20.91 4.03 16.07
CA LYS A 365 20.81 3.99 17.54
C LYS A 365 21.69 5.03 18.23
N GLY A 366 22.73 5.51 17.55
CA GLY A 366 23.61 6.57 18.05
C GLY A 366 22.88 7.92 18.23
N ASP A 367 21.97 8.28 17.32
CA ASP A 367 21.21 9.53 17.37
C ASP A 367 19.92 9.38 18.21
N HIS A 368 19.72 10.26 19.19
CA HIS A 368 18.51 10.25 20.03
C HIS A 368 17.19 10.36 19.24
N ARG A 369 17.20 10.97 18.05
CA ARG A 369 15.99 11.15 17.21
C ARG A 369 15.55 9.85 16.55
N THR A 370 16.51 9.00 16.16
CA THR A 370 16.26 7.76 15.43
C THR A 370 16.43 6.52 16.31
N ARG A 371 16.95 6.68 17.54
CA ARG A 371 17.24 5.55 18.45
C ARG A 371 16.05 4.66 18.71
N GLU A 372 14.88 5.23 19.00
CA GLU A 372 13.70 4.45 19.33
C GLU A 372 13.27 3.59 18.13
N ILE A 373 13.10 4.20 16.96
CA ILE A 373 12.68 3.48 15.75
C ILE A 373 13.73 2.47 15.30
N ALA A 374 15.02 2.82 15.35
CA ALA A 374 16.09 1.89 14.99
C ALA A 374 16.14 0.66 15.91
N THR A 375 15.91 0.86 17.21
CA THR A 375 15.85 -0.25 18.19
C THR A 375 14.65 -1.17 17.91
N LYS A 376 13.47 -0.60 17.65
CA LYS A 376 12.27 -1.38 17.30
C LYS A 376 12.47 -2.18 16.01
N LEU A 377 12.99 -1.54 14.96
CA LEU A 377 13.21 -2.18 13.67
C LEU A 377 14.28 -3.28 13.73
N GLN A 378 15.32 -3.11 14.54
CA GLN A 378 16.30 -4.17 14.74
C GLN A 378 15.69 -5.34 15.52
N ALA A 379 14.89 -5.07 16.56
CA ALA A 379 14.14 -6.15 17.23
C ALA A 379 13.24 -6.90 16.24
N GLY A 380 12.59 -6.19 15.31
CA GLY A 380 11.85 -6.78 14.20
C GLY A 380 12.69 -7.71 13.31
N LEU A 381 13.90 -7.28 12.92
CA LEU A 381 14.83 -8.09 12.13
C LEU A 381 15.21 -9.39 12.86
N LEU A 382 15.54 -9.31 14.14
CA LEU A 382 15.86 -10.48 14.97
C LEU A 382 14.66 -11.44 15.12
N GLN A 383 13.44 -10.90 15.25
CA GLN A 383 12.23 -11.70 15.31
C GLN A 383 11.93 -12.38 13.97
N VAL A 384 12.18 -11.72 12.84
CA VAL A 384 12.07 -12.34 11.51
C VAL A 384 12.98 -13.56 11.41
N TRP A 385 14.27 -13.43 11.78
CA TRP A 385 15.19 -14.57 11.78
C TRP A 385 14.72 -15.71 12.69
N LYS A 386 14.22 -15.38 13.89
CA LYS A 386 13.73 -16.39 14.84
C LYS A 386 12.49 -17.11 14.34
N LYS A 387 11.52 -16.38 13.79
CA LYS A 387 10.23 -16.90 13.34
C LYS A 387 10.36 -17.73 12.07
N ASP A 388 11.26 -17.33 11.17
CA ASP A 388 11.59 -18.09 9.97
C ASP A 388 12.54 -19.26 10.27
N ASN A 389 12.95 -19.42 11.54
CA ASN A 389 13.87 -20.45 12.00
C ASN A 389 15.18 -20.43 11.18
N VAL A 390 15.68 -19.22 10.91
CA VAL A 390 16.93 -19.01 10.18
C VAL A 390 18.09 -19.55 11.02
N ASP A 391 18.95 -20.31 10.36
CA ASP A 391 20.12 -20.91 10.98
C ASP A 391 21.14 -19.83 11.40
N ALA A 392 21.73 -19.96 12.59
CA ALA A 392 22.60 -18.91 13.14
C ALA A 392 23.87 -18.64 12.31
N GLY A 393 24.39 -19.66 11.63
CA GLY A 393 25.48 -19.54 10.67
C GLY A 393 25.06 -18.79 9.41
N LEU A 394 23.84 -19.00 8.94
CA LEU A 394 23.28 -18.20 7.83
C LEU A 394 23.05 -16.74 8.23
N VAL A 395 22.55 -16.46 9.44
CA VAL A 395 22.47 -15.08 9.96
C VAL A 395 23.85 -14.45 10.05
N PHE A 396 24.85 -15.20 10.50
CA PHE A 396 26.24 -14.71 10.54
C PHE A 396 26.77 -14.38 9.13
N MET A 397 26.41 -15.19 8.12
CA MET A 397 26.74 -14.91 6.73
C MET A 397 25.98 -13.72 6.16
N SER A 398 24.68 -13.57 6.44
CA SER A 398 23.85 -12.48 5.91
C SER A 398 24.23 -11.10 6.47
N LEU A 399 24.91 -11.09 7.62
CA LEU A 399 25.54 -9.93 8.24
C LEU A 399 26.99 -9.71 7.78
N ASP A 400 27.48 -10.45 6.78
CA ASP A 400 28.82 -10.33 6.20
C ASP A 400 29.99 -10.53 7.20
N LEU A 401 29.73 -11.10 8.38
CA LEU A 401 30.72 -11.29 9.45
C LEU A 401 31.80 -12.34 9.14
N HIS A 402 31.65 -13.07 8.03
CA HIS A 402 32.57 -14.13 7.61
C HIS A 402 33.69 -13.64 6.68
N PHE A 403 33.61 -12.42 6.16
CA PHE A 403 34.57 -11.90 5.17
C PHE A 403 35.90 -11.41 5.78
N ASP A 404 35.88 -10.89 7.01
CA ASP A 404 37.08 -10.43 7.71
C ASP A 404 37.25 -11.17 9.05
N PRO A 405 38.09 -12.23 9.09
CA PRO A 405 38.33 -12.99 10.30
C PRO A 405 39.23 -12.24 11.31
N ILE A 406 39.81 -11.10 10.93
CA ILE A 406 40.68 -10.29 11.79
C ILE A 406 39.85 -9.20 12.47
N TYR A 407 38.95 -8.57 11.74
CA TYR A 407 38.07 -7.50 12.23
C TYR A 407 36.61 -7.84 11.96
N PHE A 408 35.92 -8.33 12.99
CA PHE A 408 34.48 -8.48 12.95
C PHE A 408 33.81 -7.11 13.04
N ASP A 409 32.88 -6.83 12.12
CA ASP A 409 32.07 -5.62 12.17
C ASP A 409 31.22 -5.61 13.46
N GLU A 410 31.43 -4.59 14.30
CA GLU A 410 30.77 -4.47 15.61
C GLU A 410 29.25 -4.41 15.47
N SER A 411 28.75 -3.75 14.41
CA SER A 411 27.32 -3.63 14.15
C SER A 411 26.69 -5.00 13.86
N GLY A 412 27.34 -5.82 13.04
CA GLY A 412 26.95 -7.20 12.77
C GLY A 412 27.04 -8.07 14.03
N LEU A 413 28.10 -7.95 14.83
CA LEU A 413 28.23 -8.70 16.09
C LEU A 413 27.10 -8.38 17.06
N ASN A 414 26.74 -7.10 17.25
CA ASN A 414 25.61 -6.68 18.09
C ASN A 414 24.31 -7.40 17.68
N ALA A 415 24.03 -7.47 16.38
CA ALA A 415 22.82 -8.10 15.87
C ALA A 415 22.85 -9.63 16.00
N TRP A 416 23.98 -10.26 15.66
CA TRP A 416 24.12 -11.71 15.74
C TRP A 416 24.06 -12.21 17.19
N PHE A 417 24.77 -11.55 18.10
CA PHE A 417 24.70 -11.89 19.53
C PHE A 417 23.31 -11.61 20.12
N GLY A 418 22.66 -10.51 19.73
CA GLY A 418 21.26 -10.23 20.11
C GLY A 418 20.30 -11.30 19.60
N PHE A 419 20.50 -11.82 18.39
CA PHE A 419 19.73 -12.94 17.84
C PHE A 419 19.96 -14.22 18.64
N VAL A 420 21.22 -14.59 18.92
CA VAL A 420 21.54 -15.78 19.72
C VAL A 420 20.94 -15.69 21.11
N GLU A 421 21.01 -14.53 21.76
CA GLU A 421 20.38 -14.30 23.06
C GLU A 421 18.85 -14.45 22.98
N LEU A 422 18.23 -13.91 21.93
CA LEU A 422 16.78 -14.03 21.68
C LEU A 422 16.32 -15.48 21.46
N LEU A 423 17.18 -16.36 20.92
CA LEU A 423 16.89 -17.79 20.79
C LEU A 423 16.83 -18.50 22.14
N GLY A 424 17.58 -18.02 23.14
CA GLY A 424 17.66 -18.62 24.47
C GLY A 424 18.73 -19.70 24.61
N LYS A 425 19.21 -19.91 25.83
CA LYS A 425 20.33 -20.82 26.14
C LYS A 425 20.08 -22.28 25.71
N ASP A 426 18.83 -22.73 25.67
CA ASP A 426 18.49 -24.09 25.21
C ASP A 426 18.83 -24.31 23.73
N LYS A 427 18.99 -23.25 22.94
CA LYS A 427 19.36 -23.30 21.52
C LYS A 427 20.85 -23.17 21.27
N TYR A 428 21.68 -22.89 22.27
CA TYR A 428 23.11 -22.61 22.06
C TYR A 428 23.87 -23.79 21.46
N ASN A 429 23.50 -25.02 21.80
CA ASN A 429 24.07 -26.21 21.15
C ASN A 429 23.77 -26.23 19.64
N THR A 430 22.56 -25.86 19.24
CA THR A 430 22.15 -25.76 17.83
C THR A 430 22.90 -24.64 17.13
N VAL A 431 23.06 -23.48 17.77
CA VAL A 431 23.87 -22.36 17.26
C VAL A 431 25.31 -22.81 17.01
N ILE A 432 25.95 -23.49 17.97
CA ILE A 432 27.31 -24.02 17.80
C ILE A 432 27.38 -25.03 16.66
N ARG A 433 26.41 -25.95 16.56
CA ARG A 433 26.36 -26.92 15.46
C ARG A 433 26.29 -26.27 14.09
N SER A 434 25.42 -25.27 13.99
CA SER A 434 25.21 -24.45 12.81
C SER A 434 26.50 -23.75 12.42
N MET A 435 27.10 -22.99 13.33
CA MET A 435 28.35 -22.27 13.08
C MET A 435 29.48 -23.23 12.66
N ILE A 436 29.63 -24.40 13.31
CA ILE A 436 30.68 -25.38 12.95
C ILE A 436 30.48 -25.90 11.53
N ALA A 437 29.23 -26.10 11.11
CA ALA A 437 28.93 -26.60 9.78
C ALA A 437 29.37 -25.63 8.67
N TYR A 438 29.28 -24.32 8.90
CA TYR A 438 29.66 -23.30 7.92
C TYR A 438 31.14 -22.90 8.00
N PHE A 439 31.67 -22.72 9.22
CA PHE A 439 32.98 -22.06 9.41
C PHE A 439 34.05 -22.95 10.06
N GLY A 440 33.64 -24.10 10.62
CA GLY A 440 34.54 -25.03 11.30
C GLY A 440 34.87 -24.64 12.75
N ASP A 441 35.38 -25.62 13.49
CA ASP A 441 35.65 -25.52 14.93
C ASP A 441 36.67 -24.43 15.30
N GLY A 442 37.74 -24.27 14.51
CA GLY A 442 38.81 -23.29 14.78
C GLY A 442 38.33 -21.85 14.68
N PHE A 443 37.59 -21.52 13.62
CA PHE A 443 37.06 -20.16 13.41
C PHE A 443 36.19 -19.70 14.58
N ILE A 444 35.27 -20.56 15.03
CA ILE A 444 34.32 -20.20 16.10
C ILE A 444 35.04 -20.05 17.43
N SER A 445 36.02 -20.91 17.68
CA SER A 445 36.83 -20.80 18.89
C SER A 445 37.57 -19.46 18.93
N TYR A 446 38.17 -19.04 17.81
CA TYR A 446 38.81 -17.73 17.69
C TYR A 446 37.82 -16.58 17.82
N LEU A 447 36.68 -16.62 17.10
CA LEU A 447 35.60 -15.63 17.19
C LEU A 447 35.14 -15.43 18.65
N LEU A 448 34.80 -16.50 19.35
CA LEU A 448 34.30 -16.41 20.72
C LEU A 448 35.38 -15.89 21.68
N LEU A 449 36.65 -16.16 21.42
CA LEU A 449 37.76 -15.64 22.21
C LEU A 449 38.00 -14.15 21.96
N SER A 450 37.97 -13.72 20.70
CA SER A 450 38.26 -12.33 20.33
C SER A 450 37.23 -11.36 20.92
N VAL A 451 35.95 -11.75 20.90
CA VAL A 451 34.84 -10.93 21.42
C VAL A 451 34.66 -11.02 22.94
N LYS A 452 35.22 -12.03 23.62
CA LYS A 452 35.12 -12.18 25.08
C LYS A 452 35.79 -11.08 25.90
N LYS A 453 36.66 -10.28 25.28
CA LYS A 453 37.27 -9.12 25.93
C LYS A 453 36.29 -7.94 26.04
N ASP A 454 35.26 -7.93 25.21
CA ASP A 454 34.19 -6.95 25.25
C ASP A 454 33.12 -7.36 26.27
N SER A 455 32.81 -6.46 27.20
CA SER A 455 31.80 -6.71 28.24
C SER A 455 30.40 -6.93 27.66
N HIS A 456 30.11 -6.40 26.46
CA HIS A 456 28.83 -6.58 25.79
C HIS A 456 28.59 -8.03 25.37
N PHE A 457 29.62 -8.72 24.85
CA PHE A 457 29.49 -10.09 24.33
C PHE A 457 29.90 -11.17 25.33
N THR A 458 30.61 -10.80 26.41
CA THR A 458 31.27 -11.75 27.34
C THR A 458 30.38 -12.89 27.80
N THR A 459 29.13 -12.60 28.20
CA THR A 459 28.22 -13.60 28.76
C THR A 459 27.82 -14.64 27.72
N VAL A 460 27.25 -14.21 26.59
CA VAL A 460 26.78 -15.11 25.52
C VAL A 460 27.97 -15.84 24.90
N ALA A 461 29.10 -15.16 24.67
CA ALA A 461 30.29 -15.78 24.11
C ALA A 461 30.88 -16.86 25.04
N SER A 462 30.85 -16.64 26.37
CA SER A 462 31.31 -17.64 27.34
C SER A 462 30.41 -18.87 27.37
N ASP A 463 29.08 -18.68 27.31
CA ASP A 463 28.12 -19.78 27.28
C ASP A 463 28.26 -20.60 25.99
N LEU A 464 28.38 -19.94 24.83
CA LEU A 464 28.64 -20.59 23.54
C LEU A 464 29.96 -21.37 23.56
N GLN A 465 31.01 -20.82 24.17
CA GLN A 465 32.30 -21.49 24.30
C GLN A 465 32.20 -22.73 25.21
N ALA A 466 31.42 -22.66 26.28
CA ALA A 466 31.16 -23.82 27.14
C ALA A 466 30.42 -24.93 26.38
N GLU A 467 29.46 -24.59 25.52
CA GLU A 467 28.78 -25.55 24.63
C GLU A 467 29.75 -26.17 23.61
N LEU A 468 30.63 -25.37 23.01
CA LEU A 468 31.67 -25.85 22.09
C LEU A 468 32.60 -26.87 22.77
N PHE A 469 33.12 -26.55 23.95
CA PHE A 469 33.99 -27.46 24.70
C PHE A 469 33.27 -28.72 25.17
N THR A 470 32.03 -28.60 25.64
CA THR A 470 31.21 -29.74 26.02
C THR A 470 30.99 -30.67 24.81
N ARG A 471 30.79 -30.12 23.61
CA ARG A 471 30.67 -30.89 22.37
C ARG A 471 31.96 -31.63 22.01
N TRP A 472 33.11 -30.96 22.03
CA TRP A 472 34.41 -31.58 21.78
C TRP A 472 34.71 -32.70 22.78
N ALA A 473 34.46 -32.46 24.07
CA ALA A 473 34.67 -33.44 25.12
C ALA A 473 33.78 -34.69 24.94
N ARG A 474 32.49 -34.50 24.64
CA ARG A 474 31.54 -35.60 24.35
C ARG A 474 31.97 -36.44 23.14
N ARG A 475 32.54 -35.81 22.11
CA ARG A 475 33.11 -36.50 20.94
C ARG A 475 34.43 -37.20 21.24
N GLY A 476 35.04 -36.95 22.40
CA GLY A 476 36.34 -37.52 22.75
C GLY A 476 37.49 -36.89 21.98
N GLU A 477 37.35 -35.61 21.59
CA GLU A 477 38.39 -34.93 20.81
C GLU A 477 39.63 -34.73 21.69
N LYS A 478 40.74 -35.33 21.28
CA LYS A 478 41.98 -35.29 22.08
C LYS A 478 42.57 -33.89 22.10
N SER A 479 43.28 -33.57 23.18
CA SER A 479 43.96 -32.27 23.36
C SER A 479 44.82 -31.88 22.14
N ASP A 480 45.56 -32.84 21.55
CA ASP A 480 46.37 -32.60 20.34
C ASP A 480 45.55 -32.20 19.10
N GLN A 481 44.31 -32.67 19.00
CA GLN A 481 43.40 -32.32 17.90
C GLN A 481 42.80 -30.94 18.11
N VAL A 482 42.46 -30.60 19.36
CA VAL A 482 41.99 -29.27 19.74
C VAL A 482 43.10 -28.23 19.60
N ASP A 483 44.35 -28.56 19.96
CA ASP A 483 45.53 -27.73 19.74
C ASP A 483 45.67 -27.39 18.23
N LYS A 484 45.47 -28.37 17.34
CA LYS A 484 45.48 -28.12 15.89
C LYS A 484 44.33 -27.21 15.41
N TRP A 485 43.15 -27.30 16.01
CA TRP A 485 42.03 -26.42 15.65
C TRP A 485 42.25 -24.98 16.14
N LEU A 486 42.91 -24.82 17.29
CA LEU A 486 43.22 -23.52 17.86
C LEU A 486 44.37 -22.81 17.13
N TYR A 487 45.41 -23.53 16.69
CA TYR A 487 46.65 -22.93 16.18
C TYR A 487 46.94 -23.20 14.70
N GLY A 488 46.19 -24.07 14.02
CA GLY A 488 46.55 -24.50 12.67
C GLY A 488 47.93 -25.20 12.60
N LYS A 489 48.70 -24.95 11.54
CA LYS A 489 50.05 -25.54 11.34
C LYS A 489 51.21 -24.65 11.81
N GLU A 490 50.96 -23.42 12.26
CA GLU A 490 52.02 -22.44 12.53
C GLU A 490 52.09 -22.03 14.00
N GLY A 491 53.26 -22.32 14.60
CA GLY A 491 53.98 -21.56 15.63
C GLY A 491 53.24 -20.98 16.83
N LYS A 492 53.41 -21.63 17.99
CA LYS A 492 53.04 -21.15 19.33
C LYS A 492 53.83 -19.90 19.75
N SER A 493 53.14 -18.81 20.13
CA SER A 493 53.70 -17.76 20.99
C SER A 493 53.39 -18.08 22.46
N ASP A 494 54.28 -17.73 23.39
CA ASP A 494 54.06 -17.99 24.82
C ASP A 494 52.95 -17.11 25.46
N ASP A 495 52.58 -16.02 24.79
CA ASP A 495 51.50 -15.09 25.17
C ASP A 495 50.18 -15.33 24.40
N ASP A 496 50.02 -16.46 23.70
CA ASP A 496 48.83 -16.71 22.88
C ASP A 496 47.57 -16.97 23.72
N PRO A 497 46.46 -16.25 23.47
CA PRO A 497 45.19 -16.50 24.13
C PRO A 497 44.63 -17.92 23.88
N GLU A 498 45.06 -18.59 22.82
CA GLU A 498 44.78 -19.97 22.45
C GLU A 498 45.33 -20.99 23.46
N LYS A 499 46.40 -20.65 24.21
CA LYS A 499 47.03 -21.56 25.20
C LYS A 499 46.15 -21.67 26.44
N THR A 500 45.55 -20.53 26.80
CA THR A 500 44.54 -20.45 27.85
C THR A 500 43.29 -21.25 27.46
N LEU A 501 42.87 -21.20 26.19
CA LEU A 501 41.75 -22.01 25.70
C LEU A 501 42.01 -23.51 25.81
N LEU A 502 43.19 -23.98 25.42
CA LEU A 502 43.54 -25.41 25.52
C LEU A 502 43.52 -25.90 26.97
N GLN A 503 43.98 -25.07 27.91
CA GLN A 503 43.92 -25.38 29.34
C GLN A 503 42.48 -25.46 29.87
N ILE A 504 41.62 -24.52 29.47
CA ILE A 504 40.20 -24.52 29.84
C ILE A 504 39.52 -25.77 29.25
N TYR A 505 39.82 -26.11 27.99
CA TYR A 505 39.30 -27.32 27.36
C TYR A 505 39.72 -28.59 28.09
N ASN A 506 41.01 -28.75 28.41
CA ASN A 506 41.50 -29.95 29.10
C ASN A 506 40.82 -30.19 30.44
N ARG A 507 40.58 -29.12 31.21
CA ARG A 507 39.80 -29.20 32.46
C ARG A 507 38.38 -29.70 32.21
N ARG A 508 37.71 -29.17 31.19
CA ARG A 508 36.35 -29.59 30.81
C ARG A 508 36.30 -31.02 30.29
N TYR A 509 37.33 -31.46 29.57
CA TYR A 509 37.48 -32.82 29.08
C TYR A 509 37.60 -33.82 30.23
N GLU A 510 38.42 -33.51 31.25
CA GLU A 510 38.53 -34.31 32.47
C GLU A 510 37.20 -34.39 33.24
N GLU A 511 36.49 -33.28 33.42
CA GLU A 511 35.15 -33.25 34.05
C GLU A 511 34.15 -34.17 33.33
N GLU A 512 34.11 -34.15 32.00
CA GLU A 512 33.22 -35.00 31.19
C GLU A 512 33.68 -36.46 31.12
N GLU A 513 34.98 -36.76 31.20
CA GLU A 513 35.45 -38.13 31.39
C GLU A 513 35.01 -38.70 32.74
N VAL A 514 35.16 -37.94 33.82
CA VAL A 514 34.68 -38.33 35.16
C VAL A 514 33.17 -38.56 35.12
N TRP A 515 32.39 -37.64 34.58
CA TRP A 515 30.93 -37.80 34.45
C TRP A 515 30.55 -39.06 33.65
N ARG A 516 31.22 -39.34 32.53
CA ARG A 516 30.97 -40.53 31.71
C ARG A 516 31.33 -41.83 32.43
N VAL A 517 32.39 -41.83 33.24
CA VAL A 517 32.75 -42.99 34.07
C VAL A 517 31.70 -43.22 35.16
N GLU A 518 31.29 -42.17 35.87
CA GLU A 518 30.25 -42.24 36.92
C GLU A 518 28.90 -42.74 36.40
N HIS A 519 28.56 -42.43 35.14
CA HIS A 519 27.31 -42.83 34.50
C HIS A 519 27.44 -44.11 33.64
N GLY A 520 28.58 -44.82 33.73
CA GLY A 520 28.79 -46.10 33.03
C GLY A 520 28.91 -46.01 31.50
N LEU A 521 29.11 -44.81 30.96
CA LEU A 521 29.27 -44.52 29.54
C LEU A 521 30.72 -44.70 29.08
N LEU A 522 31.68 -44.67 30.00
CA LEU A 522 33.08 -45.04 29.80
C LEU A 522 33.49 -46.08 30.84
N LYS A 523 34.28 -47.08 30.43
CA LYS A 523 34.91 -48.00 31.39
C LYS A 523 35.96 -47.21 32.18
N GLU A 524 36.03 -47.42 33.50
CA GLU A 524 37.06 -46.83 34.35
C GLU A 524 38.44 -46.97 33.69
N PRO A 525 39.23 -45.88 33.59
CA PRO A 525 40.62 -46.02 33.21
C PRO A 525 41.29 -46.96 34.21
N PRO A 526 42.18 -47.86 33.77
CA PRO A 526 42.88 -48.74 34.70
C PRO A 526 43.60 -47.86 35.72
N MET A 527 43.22 -47.99 37.01
CA MET A 527 43.85 -47.26 38.09
C MET A 527 45.37 -47.40 38.01
N VAL A 528 46.06 -46.32 37.63
CA VAL A 528 47.50 -46.23 37.83
C VAL A 528 47.69 -46.15 39.33
N ARG A 529 48.03 -47.28 39.94
CA ARG A 529 48.49 -47.36 41.32
C ARG A 529 49.57 -46.29 41.49
N ARG A 530 49.30 -45.26 42.30
CA ARG A 530 50.36 -44.45 42.89
C ARG A 530 51.27 -45.42 43.64
N GLY A 531 52.45 -45.67 43.07
CA GLY A 531 53.50 -46.40 43.75
C GLY A 531 53.94 -45.58 44.95
N ASN A 532 53.76 -46.15 46.14
CA ASN A 532 54.60 -45.81 47.27
C ASN A 532 56.04 -46.22 46.91
N THR A 533 56.93 -45.24 46.80
CA THR A 533 58.30 -45.22 47.34
C THR A 533 58.90 -43.84 47.14
#